data_AF-A0A0F0I7A5-F1
#
_entry.id   AF-A0A0F0I7A5-F1
#
_cell.length_a   1.000
_cell.length_b   1.000
_cell.length_c   1.000
_cell.angle_alpha   90.00
_cell.angle_beta   90.00
_cell.angle_gamma   90.00
#
_symmetry.space_group_name_H-M   'P 1'
#
loop_
_entity.id
_entity.type
_entity.pdbx_description
1 polymer ?
#
loop_
_entity_poly.entity_id
_entity_poly.type
_entity_poly.pdbx_seq_one_letter_code
_entity_poly.pdbx_strand_id
1 'polypeptide(L)'
;MSYAEVAAKGPEQSAEEVRDVPTHTFFIPNKCALVGIRTNTLVRRKSTQGLRAPNVGGIYKDESESTASLVDVDSQHVTVVDSNFLDQDIKTTTQAERIEREESEENKKAKEERKAKAKAKAKASGICRNSDNPVYIGNAVLLSLVGAGLGFGAYRKHAQGKLSWELIGLWSGAVGAFGAVDYFVSKWFLQNKYPPK
;
A
#
# COMPACT_ATOMS: atom_id res chain seq x y z
N MET A 1 -19.18 8.24 13.92
CA MET A 1 -19.48 7.00 13.19
C MET A 1 -18.72 5.87 13.89
N SER A 2 -19.42 4.82 14.29
CA SER A 2 -18.87 3.73 15.11
C SER A 2 -18.26 2.62 14.24
N TYR A 3 -17.13 2.04 14.66
CA TYR A 3 -16.44 0.96 13.94
C TYR A 3 -17.31 -0.29 13.71
N ALA A 4 -18.27 -0.53 14.60
CA ALA A 4 -19.19 -1.67 14.48
C ALA A 4 -20.08 -1.59 13.23
N GLU A 5 -20.45 -0.38 12.81
CA GLU A 5 -21.35 -0.14 11.68
C GLU A 5 -20.63 -0.31 10.32
N VAL A 6 -19.31 -0.07 10.30
CA VAL A 6 -18.46 -0.27 9.12
C VAL A 6 -18.14 -1.74 8.91
N ALA A 7 -17.99 -2.53 9.99
CA ALA A 7 -17.70 -3.96 9.92
C ALA A 7 -18.92 -4.82 9.55
N ALA A 8 -20.14 -4.37 9.91
CA ALA A 8 -21.37 -5.04 9.50
C ALA A 8 -21.66 -4.91 7.99
N LYS A 9 -21.05 -3.93 7.33
CA LYS A 9 -21.15 -3.72 5.89
C LYS A 9 -20.02 -4.49 5.19
N GLY A 10 -20.26 -5.79 5.00
CA GLY A 10 -19.39 -6.64 4.19
C GLY A 10 -19.24 -6.10 2.75
N PRO A 11 -18.24 -6.57 1.99
CA PRO A 11 -18.06 -6.15 0.60
C PRO A 11 -19.32 -6.48 -0.21
N GLU A 12 -19.94 -5.48 -0.82
CA GLU A 12 -21.05 -5.70 -1.75
C GLU A 12 -20.51 -6.39 -3.01
N GLN A 13 -20.77 -7.69 -3.14
CA GLN A 13 -20.52 -8.41 -4.37
C GLN A 13 -21.56 -8.01 -5.42
N SER A 14 -21.15 -7.21 -6.40
CA SER A 14 -21.95 -6.98 -7.62
C SER A 14 -22.00 -8.26 -8.45
N ALA A 15 -23.16 -8.56 -9.05
CA ALA A 15 -23.51 -9.82 -9.72
C ALA A 15 -22.69 -10.20 -10.98
N GLU A 16 -21.54 -9.56 -11.23
CA GLU A 16 -20.69 -9.79 -12.41
C GLU A 16 -19.57 -10.82 -12.15
N GLU A 17 -19.28 -11.20 -10.90
CA GLU A 17 -18.17 -12.12 -10.53
C GLU A 17 -18.51 -13.63 -10.69
N VAL A 18 -19.73 -14.00 -11.10
CA VAL A 18 -20.16 -15.42 -11.18
C VAL A 18 -19.86 -16.07 -12.54
N ARG A 19 -19.36 -15.33 -13.55
CA ARG A 19 -19.22 -15.89 -14.92
C ARG A 19 -17.83 -16.27 -15.40
N ASP A 20 -16.76 -15.95 -14.68
CA ASP A 20 -15.41 -16.30 -15.14
C ASP A 20 -14.89 -17.57 -14.48
N VAL A 21 -15.35 -18.71 -14.98
CA VAL A 21 -14.62 -19.98 -14.87
C VAL A 21 -13.64 -20.04 -16.04
N PRO A 22 -12.31 -20.00 -15.84
CA PRO A 22 -11.37 -20.08 -16.95
C PRO A 22 -11.22 -21.55 -17.40
N THR A 23 -12.01 -21.95 -18.40
CA THR A 23 -11.65 -23.07 -19.28
C THR A 23 -10.45 -22.65 -20.12
N HIS A 24 -9.28 -23.21 -19.79
CA HIS A 24 -8.01 -22.96 -20.48
C HIS A 24 -8.05 -23.59 -21.89
N THR A 25 -8.60 -22.89 -22.88
CA THR A 25 -8.47 -23.27 -24.30
C THR A 25 -7.13 -22.79 -24.85
N PHE A 26 -6.29 -23.75 -25.22
CA PHE A 26 -5.02 -23.57 -25.92
C PHE A 26 -5.23 -22.86 -27.26
N PHE A 27 -4.60 -21.70 -27.43
CA PHE A 27 -4.51 -20.96 -28.68
C PHE A 27 -3.33 -21.53 -29.49
N ILE A 28 -3.59 -22.13 -30.66
CA ILE A 28 -2.58 -22.63 -31.59
C ILE A 28 -2.29 -21.51 -32.61
N PRO A 29 -1.08 -20.93 -32.67
CA PRO A 29 -0.68 -20.13 -33.81
C PRO A 29 -0.03 -21.03 -34.88
N ASN A 30 -0.77 -21.28 -35.96
CA ASN A 30 -0.21 -21.72 -37.23
C ASN A 30 0.52 -20.55 -37.90
N LYS A 31 1.85 -20.60 -38.04
CA LYS A 31 2.57 -20.01 -39.18
C LYS A 31 3.81 -20.84 -39.53
N CYS A 32 3.89 -21.16 -40.82
CA CYS A 32 4.94 -21.90 -41.50
C CYS A 32 6.31 -21.19 -41.45
N ALA A 33 7.38 -21.97 -41.28
CA ALA A 33 8.64 -21.77 -42.00
C ALA A 33 9.47 -23.07 -41.99
N LEU A 34 9.78 -23.55 -43.19
CA LEU A 34 10.75 -24.58 -43.51
C LEU A 34 12.14 -24.23 -42.95
N VAL A 35 12.78 -25.14 -42.22
CA VAL A 35 14.19 -25.53 -42.38
C VAL A 35 14.36 -26.92 -41.76
N GLY A 36 14.76 -27.89 -42.57
CA GLY A 36 15.10 -29.23 -42.08
C GLY A 36 16.48 -29.26 -41.42
N ILE A 37 16.64 -30.10 -40.39
CA ILE A 37 17.86 -30.86 -40.08
C ILE A 37 17.43 -32.10 -39.29
N ARG A 38 17.83 -33.28 -39.78
CA ARG A 38 17.85 -34.54 -39.04
C ARG A 38 18.83 -34.43 -37.88
N THR A 39 18.40 -34.70 -36.65
CA THR A 39 19.26 -35.37 -35.66
C THR A 39 18.44 -36.27 -34.74
N ASN A 40 18.93 -37.49 -34.65
CA ASN A 40 18.42 -38.61 -33.87
C ASN A 40 18.97 -38.48 -32.44
N THR A 41 18.13 -38.25 -31.43
CA THR A 41 18.55 -38.41 -30.02
C THR A 41 17.43 -38.97 -29.16
N LEU A 42 17.70 -40.16 -28.63
CA LEU A 42 16.87 -40.96 -27.75
C LEU A 42 16.96 -40.40 -26.32
N VAL A 43 15.99 -39.57 -25.91
CA VAL A 43 15.90 -39.10 -24.52
C VAL A 43 14.94 -39.98 -23.73
N ARG A 44 15.58 -40.89 -22.98
CA ARG A 44 15.06 -41.72 -21.90
C ARG A 44 14.24 -40.89 -20.90
N ARG A 45 12.91 -41.02 -20.94
CA ARG A 45 12.01 -40.50 -19.90
C ARG A 45 12.28 -41.27 -18.59
N LYS A 46 13.01 -40.66 -17.65
CA LYS A 46 12.98 -41.09 -16.24
C LYS A 46 11.61 -40.70 -15.68
N SER A 47 10.81 -41.70 -15.32
CA SER A 47 9.57 -41.50 -14.58
C SER A 47 9.90 -41.00 -13.17
N THR A 48 9.35 -39.84 -12.81
CA THR A 48 9.31 -39.34 -11.44
C THR A 48 8.21 -40.08 -10.66
N GLN A 49 8.40 -41.38 -10.43
CA GLN A 49 7.67 -42.12 -9.41
C GLN A 49 8.44 -41.98 -8.10
N GLY A 50 8.05 -41.03 -7.24
CA GLY A 50 8.71 -40.94 -5.93
C GLY A 50 8.48 -39.70 -5.06
N LEU A 51 7.61 -38.74 -5.44
CA LEU A 51 7.36 -37.55 -4.61
C LEU A 51 5.87 -37.42 -4.23
N ARG A 52 5.26 -38.50 -3.73
CA ARG A 52 3.95 -38.41 -3.05
C ARG A 52 4.13 -38.83 -1.59
N ALA A 53 3.64 -38.00 -0.68
CA ALA A 53 3.69 -38.27 0.75
C ALA A 53 3.04 -39.62 1.08
N PRO A 54 3.54 -40.38 2.06
CA PRO A 54 2.91 -41.62 2.50
C PRO A 54 1.49 -41.33 3.00
N ASN A 55 0.58 -42.27 2.77
CA ASN A 55 -0.79 -42.14 3.24
C ASN A 55 -0.78 -42.12 4.78
N VAL A 56 -1.37 -41.09 5.39
CA VAL A 56 -1.50 -41.01 6.84
C VAL A 56 -2.49 -42.08 7.29
N GLY A 57 -2.07 -42.93 8.23
CA GLY A 57 -2.90 -44.02 8.76
C GLY A 57 -4.20 -43.47 9.35
N GLY A 58 -5.32 -44.15 9.08
CA GLY A 58 -6.63 -43.77 9.61
C GLY A 58 -6.69 -43.90 11.13
N ILE A 59 -7.48 -43.01 11.76
CA ILE A 59 -7.76 -43.03 13.20
C ILE A 59 -8.86 -44.05 13.46
N TYR A 60 -8.61 -45.01 14.35
CA TYR A 60 -9.67 -45.89 14.88
C TYR A 60 -10.60 -45.03 15.73
N LYS A 61 -11.88 -44.97 15.35
CA LYS A 61 -12.95 -44.43 16.19
C LYS A 61 -13.52 -45.58 17.02
N ASP A 62 -13.10 -45.68 18.27
CA ASP A 62 -13.85 -46.40 19.29
C ASP A 62 -14.89 -45.44 19.87
N GLU A 63 -16.17 -45.66 19.54
CA GLU A 63 -17.32 -44.84 19.96
C GLU A 63 -17.63 -44.97 21.48
N SER A 64 -16.68 -45.46 22.30
CA SER A 64 -16.86 -45.70 23.74
C SER A 64 -16.12 -44.69 24.64
N GLU A 65 -15.38 -43.72 24.09
CA GLU A 65 -14.59 -42.75 24.87
C GLU A 65 -15.18 -41.32 24.90
N SER A 66 -16.29 -41.09 24.21
CA SER A 66 -17.02 -39.83 24.26
C SER A 66 -18.01 -39.84 25.43
N THR A 67 -17.66 -39.22 26.57
CA THR A 67 -18.56 -38.48 27.51
C THR A 67 -17.98 -38.29 28.92
N ALA A 68 -16.88 -38.95 29.31
CA ALA A 68 -16.43 -38.94 30.71
C ALA A 68 -15.52 -37.76 31.13
N SER A 69 -15.17 -36.84 30.22
CA SER A 69 -14.39 -35.62 30.52
C SER A 69 -15.27 -34.36 30.45
N LEU A 70 -16.50 -34.44 30.95
CA LEU A 70 -17.37 -33.29 31.20
C LEU A 70 -17.39 -32.98 32.71
N VAL A 71 -16.20 -32.75 33.27
CA VAL A 71 -16.07 -32.15 34.61
C VAL A 71 -15.87 -30.66 34.36
N ASP A 72 -16.87 -29.85 34.69
CA ASP A 72 -16.80 -28.40 34.64
C ASP A 72 -15.59 -27.91 35.43
N VAL A 73 -14.59 -27.39 34.72
CA VAL A 73 -13.48 -26.64 35.29
C VAL A 73 -13.96 -25.20 35.54
N ASP A 74 -15.09 -25.05 36.22
CA ASP A 74 -15.57 -23.77 36.73
C ASP A 74 -15.26 -23.70 38.23
N SER A 75 -14.00 -23.43 38.54
CA SER A 75 -13.70 -22.56 39.67
C SER A 75 -13.06 -21.32 39.08
N GLN A 76 -13.92 -20.36 38.81
CA GLN A 76 -13.62 -19.05 38.24
C GLN A 76 -12.77 -18.24 39.21
N HIS A 77 -11.50 -18.61 39.37
CA HIS A 77 -10.50 -17.80 40.04
C HIS A 77 -10.10 -16.66 39.11
N VAL A 78 -10.93 -15.61 39.07
CA VAL A 78 -10.59 -14.37 38.36
C VAL A 78 -9.64 -13.60 39.26
N THR A 79 -8.35 -13.65 38.93
CA THR A 79 -7.38 -12.68 39.44
C THR A 79 -7.76 -11.32 38.85
N VAL A 80 -8.48 -10.51 39.63
CA VAL A 80 -8.76 -9.12 39.25
C VAL A 80 -7.42 -8.39 39.29
N VAL A 81 -6.93 -7.99 38.11
CA VAL A 81 -5.76 -7.13 37.99
C VAL A 81 -6.10 -5.79 38.65
N ASP A 82 -5.25 -5.32 39.57
CA ASP A 82 -5.46 -4.03 40.25
C ASP A 82 -5.63 -2.91 39.23
N SER A 83 -6.59 -2.02 39.46
CA SER A 83 -6.88 -0.89 38.55
C SER A 83 -5.69 0.05 38.33
N ASN A 84 -4.71 0.03 39.24
CA ASN A 84 -3.51 0.85 39.19
C ASN A 84 -2.38 0.19 38.37
N PHE A 85 -2.61 -0.93 37.68
CA PHE A 85 -1.59 -1.67 36.92
C PHE A 85 -0.95 -0.85 35.78
N LEU A 86 -1.70 0.10 35.19
CA LEU A 86 -1.18 0.97 34.13
C LEU A 86 -0.19 2.02 34.64
N ASP A 87 -0.25 2.36 35.93
CA ASP A 87 0.57 3.41 36.55
C ASP A 87 1.77 2.85 37.33
N GLN A 88 1.97 1.53 37.36
CA GLN A 88 3.07 0.91 38.09
C GLN A 88 4.40 1.05 37.35
N ASP A 89 5.44 1.40 38.10
CA ASP A 89 6.80 1.49 37.58
C ASP A 89 7.31 0.10 37.12
N ILE A 90 7.91 0.05 35.93
CA ILE A 90 8.26 -1.19 35.26
C ILE A 90 9.55 -1.72 35.87
N LYS A 91 9.41 -2.69 36.76
CA LYS A 91 10.50 -3.28 37.55
C LYS A 91 11.56 -4.01 36.72
N THR A 92 11.36 -4.20 35.41
CA THR A 92 12.27 -4.96 34.54
C THR A 92 12.93 -4.07 33.49
N THR A 93 14.27 -4.14 33.40
CA THR A 93 15.08 -3.23 32.59
C THR A 93 14.80 -3.37 31.08
N THR A 94 14.37 -4.55 30.62
CA THR A 94 14.09 -4.86 29.21
C THR A 94 12.75 -4.32 28.72
N GLN A 95 11.77 -4.14 29.61
CA GLN A 95 10.47 -3.55 29.26
C GLN A 95 10.54 -2.02 29.26
N ALA A 96 11.31 -1.42 30.18
CA ALA A 96 11.59 0.02 30.19
C ALA A 96 12.25 0.49 28.87
N GLU A 97 13.19 -0.29 28.35
CA GLU A 97 13.86 0.00 27.07
C GLU A 97 12.89 0.00 25.87
N ARG A 98 11.81 -0.81 25.91
CA ARG A 98 10.80 -0.83 24.83
C ARG A 98 9.99 0.46 24.82
N ILE A 99 9.60 0.93 26.00
CA ILE A 99 8.80 2.15 26.17
C ILE A 99 9.61 3.40 25.83
N GLU A 100 10.87 3.48 26.27
CA GLU A 100 11.74 4.61 25.92
C GLU A 100 11.91 4.73 24.40
N ARG A 101 12.00 3.61 23.69
CA ARG A 101 12.07 3.60 22.23
C ARG A 101 10.77 4.10 21.60
N GLU A 102 9.62 3.62 22.06
CA GLU A 102 8.29 4.04 21.59
C GLU A 102 8.04 5.54 21.86
N GLU A 103 8.37 6.05 23.05
CA GLU A 103 8.28 7.46 23.41
C GLU A 103 9.28 8.32 22.60
N SER A 104 10.49 7.81 22.36
CA SER A 104 11.47 8.53 21.53
C SER A 104 10.99 8.67 20.07
N GLU A 105 10.29 7.66 19.54
CA GLU A 105 9.70 7.70 18.21
C GLU A 105 8.49 8.61 18.16
N GLU A 106 7.64 8.59 19.18
CA GLU A 106 6.51 9.51 19.30
C GLU A 106 6.99 10.97 19.42
N ASN A 107 8.00 11.24 20.24
CA ASN A 107 8.59 12.58 20.39
C ASN A 107 9.25 13.04 19.08
N LYS A 108 9.94 12.14 18.36
CA LYS A 108 10.50 12.43 17.02
C LYS A 108 9.38 12.78 16.03
N LYS A 109 8.32 11.97 15.95
CA LYS A 109 7.16 12.21 15.08
C LYS A 109 6.46 13.52 15.44
N ALA A 110 6.21 13.78 16.72
CA ALA A 110 5.61 15.02 17.21
C ALA A 110 6.49 16.25 16.89
N LYS A 111 7.82 16.13 17.01
CA LYS A 111 8.77 17.19 16.67
C LYS A 111 8.83 17.43 15.17
N GLU A 112 8.77 16.39 14.34
CA GLU A 112 8.68 16.51 12.88
C GLU A 112 7.36 17.13 12.44
N GLU A 113 6.24 16.73 13.04
CA GLU A 113 4.93 17.31 12.76
C GLU A 113 4.86 18.79 13.17
N ARG A 114 5.40 19.15 14.35
CA ARG A 114 5.53 20.55 14.78
C ARG A 114 6.42 21.36 13.82
N LYS A 115 7.55 20.79 13.38
CA LYS A 115 8.43 21.42 12.38
C LYS A 115 7.73 21.58 11.02
N ALA A 116 6.97 20.59 10.57
CA ALA A 116 6.20 20.66 9.33
C ALA A 116 5.10 21.72 9.42
N LYS A 117 4.34 21.76 10.52
CA LYS A 117 3.34 22.80 10.79
C LYS A 117 3.96 24.20 10.87
N ALA A 118 5.11 24.34 11.51
CA ALA A 118 5.83 25.63 11.57
C ALA A 118 6.30 26.09 10.19
N LYS A 119 6.86 25.18 9.37
CA LYS A 119 7.26 25.48 7.98
C LYS A 119 6.06 25.83 7.10
N ALA A 120 4.93 25.13 7.27
CA ALA A 120 3.68 25.43 6.56
C ALA A 120 3.16 26.81 6.93
N LYS A 121 3.10 27.15 8.23
CA LYS A 121 2.71 28.49 8.70
C LYS A 121 3.67 29.58 8.22
N ALA A 122 4.97 29.33 8.22
CA ALA A 122 5.97 30.26 7.70
C ALA A 122 5.75 30.53 6.21
N LYS A 123 5.54 29.49 5.39
CA LYS A 123 5.23 29.65 3.95
C LYS A 123 3.89 30.35 3.72
N ALA A 124 2.86 30.02 4.50
CA ALA A 124 1.56 30.70 4.43
C ALA A 124 1.68 32.20 4.77
N SER A 125 2.48 32.54 5.79
CA SER A 125 2.74 33.94 6.15
C SER A 125 3.53 34.69 5.06
N GLY A 126 4.44 34.01 4.34
CA GLY A 126 5.18 34.57 3.21
C GLY A 126 4.28 34.85 2.00
N ILE A 127 3.30 33.98 1.75
CA ILE A 127 2.28 34.18 0.72
C ILE A 127 1.39 35.39 1.05
N CYS A 128 0.96 35.53 2.30
CA CYS A 128 0.15 36.68 2.74
C CYS A 128 0.93 38.01 2.64
N ARG A 129 2.24 37.99 2.91
CA ARG A 129 3.11 39.18 2.82
C ARG A 129 3.27 39.76 1.41
N ASN A 130 3.04 38.97 0.36
CA ASN A 130 3.09 39.42 -1.04
C ASN A 130 1.69 39.44 -1.69
N SER A 131 0.63 39.31 -0.88
CA SER A 131 -0.74 39.27 -1.39
C SER A 131 -1.23 40.61 -1.96
N ASP A 132 -0.54 41.71 -1.65
CA ASP A 132 -0.85 43.04 -2.17
C ASP A 132 -0.31 43.29 -3.60
N ASN A 133 0.48 42.36 -4.16
CA ASN A 133 0.99 42.48 -5.53
C ASN A 133 -0.06 41.99 -6.55
N PRO A 134 -0.53 42.82 -7.49
CA PRO A 134 -1.56 42.43 -8.46
C PRO A 134 -1.13 41.29 -9.37
N VAL A 135 0.16 41.15 -9.67
CA VAL A 135 0.69 40.02 -10.46
C VAL A 135 0.54 38.71 -9.69
N TYR A 136 0.72 38.74 -8.37
CA TYR A 136 0.55 37.58 -7.52
C TYR A 136 -0.92 37.16 -7.43
N ILE A 137 -1.83 38.13 -7.25
CA ILE A 137 -3.28 37.89 -7.25
C ILE A 137 -3.72 37.33 -8.61
N GLY A 138 -3.27 37.90 -9.72
CA GLY A 138 -3.58 37.42 -11.07
C GLY A 138 -3.15 35.97 -11.30
N ASN A 139 -1.92 35.62 -10.91
CA ASN A 139 -1.42 34.25 -11.00
C ASN A 139 -2.19 33.29 -10.08
N ALA A 140 -2.55 33.74 -8.88
CA ALA A 140 -3.34 32.94 -7.94
C ALA A 140 -4.75 32.64 -8.48
N VAL A 141 -5.42 33.63 -9.08
CA VAL A 141 -6.73 33.46 -9.73
C VAL A 141 -6.63 32.51 -10.92
N LEU A 142 -5.61 32.69 -11.77
CA LEU A 142 -5.39 31.82 -12.92
C LEU A 142 -5.15 30.35 -12.48
N LEU A 143 -4.28 30.13 -11.50
CA LEU A 143 -4.02 28.81 -10.93
C LEU A 143 -5.27 28.21 -10.27
N SER A 144 -6.07 29.04 -9.61
CA SER A 144 -7.35 28.61 -9.00
C SER A 144 -8.35 28.16 -10.06
N LEU A 145 -8.52 28.91 -11.15
CA LEU A 145 -9.41 28.53 -12.25
C LEU A 145 -8.96 27.25 -12.95
N VAL A 146 -7.67 27.14 -13.24
CA VAL A 146 -7.08 25.94 -13.84
C VAL A 146 -7.26 24.73 -12.92
N GLY A 147 -6.97 24.89 -11.63
CA GLY A 147 -7.13 23.86 -10.61
C GLY A 147 -8.59 23.43 -10.42
N ALA A 148 -9.52 24.38 -10.37
CA ALA A 148 -10.95 24.09 -10.24
C ALA A 148 -11.50 23.38 -11.50
N GLY A 149 -11.12 23.83 -12.71
CA GLY A 149 -11.52 23.20 -13.96
C GLY A 149 -11.00 21.77 -14.09
N LEU A 150 -9.71 21.54 -13.81
CA LEU A 150 -9.10 20.21 -13.81
C LEU A 150 -9.69 19.33 -12.70
N GLY A 151 -9.91 19.89 -11.51
CA GLY A 151 -10.50 19.18 -10.37
C GLY A 151 -11.93 18.73 -10.62
N PHE A 152 -12.78 19.58 -11.23
CA PHE A 152 -14.14 19.22 -11.60
C PHE A 152 -14.18 18.14 -12.70
N GLY A 153 -13.31 18.27 -13.71
CA GLY A 153 -13.18 17.26 -14.77
C GLY A 153 -12.68 15.91 -14.24
N ALA A 154 -11.71 15.93 -13.31
CA ALA A 154 -11.22 14.74 -12.63
C ALA A 154 -12.30 14.11 -11.74
N TYR A 155 -13.03 14.90 -10.95
CA TYR A 155 -14.14 14.41 -10.11
C TYR A 155 -15.21 13.68 -10.95
N ARG A 156 -15.61 14.26 -12.07
CA ARG A 156 -16.56 13.63 -13.00
C ARG A 156 -16.02 12.32 -13.58
N LYS A 157 -14.71 12.23 -13.90
CA LYS A 157 -14.08 10.98 -14.36
C LYS A 157 -13.88 9.96 -13.25
N HIS A 158 -13.69 10.43 -12.01
CA HIS A 158 -13.59 9.57 -10.82
C HIS A 158 -14.93 8.91 -10.52
N ALA A 159 -16.01 9.68 -10.57
CA ALA A 159 -17.38 9.17 -10.43
C ALA A 159 -17.76 8.14 -11.50
N GLN A 160 -17.09 8.14 -12.65
CA GLN A 160 -17.28 7.17 -13.73
C GLN A 160 -16.35 5.95 -13.64
N GLY A 161 -15.51 5.83 -12.61
CA GLY A 161 -14.57 4.71 -12.44
C GLY A 161 -13.41 4.68 -13.45
N LYS A 162 -13.25 5.71 -14.29
CA LYS A 162 -12.24 5.75 -15.37
C LYS A 162 -10.90 6.39 -14.94
N LEU A 163 -10.75 6.67 -13.65
CA LEU A 163 -9.57 7.35 -13.12
C LEU A 163 -8.52 6.30 -12.75
N SER A 164 -7.73 5.92 -13.74
CA SER A 164 -6.70 4.89 -13.56
C SER A 164 -5.45 5.47 -12.91
N TRP A 165 -4.83 4.67 -12.04
CA TRP A 165 -3.50 4.92 -11.50
C TRP A 165 -2.45 5.03 -12.61
N GLU A 166 -2.64 4.34 -13.73
CA GLU A 166 -1.78 4.46 -14.91
C GLU A 166 -1.86 5.85 -15.55
N LEU A 167 -3.04 6.47 -15.62
CA LEU A 167 -3.20 7.81 -16.20
C LEU A 167 -2.54 8.86 -15.30
N ILE A 168 -2.78 8.78 -13.98
CA ILE A 168 -2.08 9.64 -13.02
C ILE A 168 -0.56 9.41 -13.11
N GLY A 169 -0.13 8.15 -13.19
CA GLY A 169 1.27 7.75 -13.35
C GLY A 169 1.90 8.31 -14.63
N LEU A 170 1.19 8.27 -15.76
CA LEU A 170 1.66 8.79 -17.04
C LEU A 170 1.83 10.31 -17.01
N TRP A 171 0.83 11.05 -16.53
CA TRP A 171 0.89 12.51 -16.48
C TRP A 171 1.88 13.01 -15.43
N SER A 172 1.89 12.39 -14.24
CA SER A 172 2.89 12.71 -13.20
C SER A 172 4.31 12.38 -13.67
N GLY A 173 4.49 11.26 -14.39
CA GLY A 173 5.74 10.87 -15.03
C GLY A 173 6.18 11.84 -16.11
N ALA A 174 5.28 12.30 -16.99
CA ALA A 174 5.61 13.27 -18.04
C ALA A 174 6.07 14.61 -17.45
N VAL A 175 5.38 15.13 -16.44
CA VAL A 175 5.77 16.36 -15.74
C VAL A 175 7.09 16.18 -15.01
N GLY A 176 7.30 15.03 -14.36
CA GLY A 176 8.57 14.70 -13.70
C GLY A 176 9.74 14.62 -14.68
N ALA A 177 9.54 14.00 -15.84
CA ALA A 177 10.55 13.89 -16.89
C ALA A 177 10.90 15.28 -17.46
N PHE A 178 9.92 16.14 -17.71
CA PHE A 178 10.16 17.51 -18.17
C PHE A 178 11.00 18.31 -17.16
N GLY A 179 10.67 18.22 -15.86
CA GLY A 179 11.44 18.89 -14.81
C GLY A 179 12.87 18.36 -14.68
N ALA A 180 13.09 17.05 -14.85
CA ALA A 180 14.43 16.48 -14.86
C ALA A 180 15.26 17.02 -16.05
N VAL A 181 14.70 17.01 -17.25
CA VAL A 181 15.36 17.56 -18.45
C VAL A 181 15.70 19.04 -18.26
N ASP A 182 14.75 19.84 -17.79
CA ASP A 182 14.96 21.28 -17.53
C ASP A 182 16.09 21.52 -16.50
N TYR A 183 16.16 20.71 -15.45
CA TYR A 183 17.24 20.77 -14.46
C TYR A 183 18.60 20.45 -15.06
N PHE A 184 18.71 19.39 -15.88
CA PHE A 184 19.98 19.02 -16.51
C PHE A 184 20.44 20.04 -17.54
N VAL A 185 19.50 20.59 -18.33
CA VAL A 185 19.78 21.65 -19.30
C VAL A 185 20.24 22.92 -18.58
N SER A 186 19.54 23.32 -17.51
CA SER A 186 19.91 24.47 -16.69
C SER A 186 21.28 24.29 -16.04
N LYS A 187 21.56 23.12 -15.47
CA LYS A 187 22.86 22.79 -14.87
C LYS A 187 23.98 22.84 -15.90
N TRP A 188 23.78 22.27 -17.08
CA TRP A 188 24.75 22.32 -18.17
C TRP A 188 24.99 23.77 -18.64
N PHE A 189 23.92 24.54 -18.82
CA PHE A 189 24.02 25.92 -19.27
C PHE A 189 24.76 26.81 -18.26
N LEU A 190 24.48 26.67 -16.97
CA LEU A 190 25.16 27.39 -15.91
C LEU A 190 26.65 27.00 -15.84
N GLN A 191 26.98 25.71 -15.93
CA GLN A 191 28.37 25.25 -15.88
C GLN A 191 29.19 25.68 -17.11
N ASN A 192 28.59 25.72 -18.30
CA ASN A 192 29.32 25.99 -19.54
C ASN A 192 29.41 27.49 -19.89
N LYS A 193 28.44 28.30 -19.45
CA LYS A 193 28.33 29.72 -19.85
C LYS A 193 28.48 30.72 -18.71
N TYR A 194 28.22 30.33 -17.46
CA TYR A 194 28.29 31.21 -16.29
C TYR A 194 28.93 30.48 -15.10
N PRO A 195 30.27 30.29 -15.09
CA PRO A 195 30.93 29.67 -13.95
C PRO A 195 30.64 30.49 -12.68
N PRO A 196 30.35 29.82 -11.54
CA PRO A 196 30.15 30.51 -10.28
C PRO A 196 31.44 31.24 -9.92
N LYS A 197 31.32 32.55 -9.62
CA LYS A 197 32.42 33.39 -9.14
C LYS A 197 32.83 33.03 -7.73
#